data_AF-A0A544T8T8-F1
#
_entry.id   AF-A0A544T8T8-F1
#
_cell.length_a   1.000
_cell.length_b   1.000
_cell.length_c   1.000
_cell.angle_alpha   90.00
_cell.angle_beta   90.00
_cell.angle_gamma   90.00
#
_symmetry.space_group_name_H-M   'P 1'
#
loop_
_entity.id
_entity.type
_entity.pdbx_description
1 polymer ?
#
loop_
_entity_poly.entity_id
_entity_poly.type
_entity_poly.pdbx_seq_one_letter_code
_entity_poly.pdbx_strand_id
1 'polypeptide(L)'
;MNSEDKIYETLALGMYHRFCSIDNLSQIGSNVKENPIMFESFVALVMENTLGGKATVTQPSGDFGVDIVHTLKNKDTYLAQVKCYNPTDKIKYEPISILHSNIVKRNAVGGYFVTTSDYNDNAKKYAEGLNIKLINGFELAQYWLGEKESWVHEAKNKTFLEELFSGIESFFEEIYNSIVKKVK
;
A
#
# COMPACT_ATOMS: atom_id res chain seq x y z
N MET A 1 -11.74 22.65 0.94
CA MET A 1 -11.07 21.78 1.92
C MET A 1 -11.75 21.99 3.27
N ASN A 2 -12.38 20.94 3.80
CA ASN A 2 -13.12 21.03 5.06
C ASN A 2 -12.13 21.03 6.25
N SER A 3 -12.63 21.17 7.49
CA SER A 3 -11.78 21.17 8.69
C SER A 3 -11.08 19.83 8.94
N GLU A 4 -11.69 18.74 8.49
CA GLU A 4 -11.24 17.37 8.67
C GLU A 4 -10.04 17.06 7.75
N ASP A 5 -10.12 17.45 6.48
CA ASP A 5 -9.04 17.39 5.51
C ASP A 5 -7.78 18.09 6.03
N LYS A 6 -7.95 19.27 6.65
CA LYS A 6 -6.84 20.03 7.24
C LYS A 6 -6.16 19.28 8.38
N ILE A 7 -6.89 18.44 9.12
CA ILE A 7 -6.30 17.62 10.19
C ILE A 7 -5.37 16.59 9.57
N TYR A 8 -5.81 15.84 8.56
CA TYR A 8 -4.96 14.83 7.92
C TYR A 8 -3.74 15.44 7.23
N GLU A 9 -3.88 16.59 6.59
CA GLU A 9 -2.72 17.32 6.04
C GLU A 9 -1.74 17.76 7.13
N THR A 10 -2.26 18.26 8.25
CA THR A 10 -1.42 18.65 9.40
C THR A 10 -0.70 17.44 9.99
N LEU A 11 -1.38 16.29 10.08
CA LEU A 11 -0.78 15.04 10.55
C LEU A 11 0.27 14.51 9.57
N ALA A 12 0.01 14.56 8.27
CA ALA A 12 0.98 14.19 7.24
C ALA A 12 2.26 15.05 7.32
N LEU A 13 2.09 16.37 7.48
CA LEU A 13 3.21 17.30 7.70
C LEU A 13 3.94 16.99 9.02
N GLY A 14 3.21 16.68 10.09
CA GLY A 14 3.76 16.25 11.37
C GLY A 14 4.57 14.97 11.28
N MET A 15 4.12 13.98 10.50
CA MET A 15 4.87 12.75 10.20
C MET A 15 6.18 13.08 9.48
N TYR A 16 6.14 13.89 8.43
CA TYR A 16 7.35 14.34 7.75
C TYR A 16 8.32 15.04 8.72
N HIS A 17 7.84 15.94 9.57
CA HIS A 17 8.72 16.62 10.52
C HIS A 17 9.33 15.68 11.56
N ARG A 18 8.52 14.74 12.06
CA ARG A 18 8.95 13.75 13.05
C ARG A 18 9.99 12.79 12.50
N PHE A 19 9.84 12.34 11.27
CA PHE A 19 10.62 11.22 10.75
C PHE A 19 11.66 11.62 9.69
N CYS A 20 11.54 12.80 9.08
CA CYS A 20 12.39 13.23 7.96
C CYS A 20 13.04 14.60 8.09
N SER A 21 12.46 15.53 8.86
CA SER A 21 12.96 16.91 8.94
C SER A 21 14.20 17.09 9.83
N ILE A 22 15.01 16.05 10.02
CA ILE A 22 16.19 16.04 10.91
C ILE A 22 17.39 16.69 10.24
N ASP A 23 17.28 17.15 9.00
CA ASP A 23 18.28 18.02 8.39
C ASP A 23 18.55 19.27 9.24
N ASN A 24 17.59 19.73 10.06
CA ASN A 24 17.79 20.85 11.00
C ASN A 24 18.36 20.48 12.39
N LEU A 25 18.41 19.20 12.78
CA LEU A 25 19.00 18.78 14.07
C LEU A 25 20.50 18.48 13.95
N SER A 26 20.99 18.24 12.73
CA SER A 26 22.42 18.15 12.44
C SER A 26 23.20 19.44 12.78
N GLN A 27 22.52 20.59 12.88
CA GLN A 27 23.11 21.87 13.30
C GLN A 27 23.26 22.04 14.82
N ILE A 28 22.68 21.16 15.64
CA ILE A 28 22.72 21.25 17.12
C ILE A 28 23.77 20.30 17.73
N GLY A 29 24.72 19.81 16.92
CA GLY A 29 25.90 19.08 17.40
C GLY A 29 25.61 17.72 18.06
N SER A 30 24.37 17.22 17.98
CA SER A 30 24.01 15.88 18.43
C SER A 30 24.02 14.92 17.25
N ASN A 31 24.81 13.86 17.35
CA ASN A 31 24.86 12.74 16.39
C ASN A 31 23.58 11.90 16.44
N VAL A 32 22.41 12.51 16.33
CA VAL A 32 21.14 11.80 16.16
C VAL A 32 20.92 11.64 14.67
N LYS A 33 21.64 10.70 14.05
CA LYS A 33 21.15 10.04 12.84
C LYS A 33 19.89 9.30 13.26
N GLU A 34 18.72 9.93 13.23
CA GLU A 34 17.51 9.12 13.39
C GLU A 34 17.46 8.13 12.23
N ASN A 35 17.18 6.90 12.60
CA ASN A 35 17.33 5.74 11.76
C ASN A 35 16.18 5.75 10.73
N PRO A 36 16.44 5.68 9.41
CA PRO A 36 15.41 5.55 8.37
C PRO A 36 14.35 4.48 8.69
N ILE A 37 14.75 3.45 9.45
CA ILE A 37 13.90 2.38 9.98
C ILE A 37 12.72 2.87 10.84
N MET A 38 12.80 4.06 11.47
CA MET A 38 11.74 4.54 12.36
C MET A 38 10.43 4.81 11.63
N PHE A 39 10.50 5.39 10.43
CA PHE A 39 9.29 5.61 9.63
C PHE A 39 8.75 4.30 9.08
N GLU A 40 9.62 3.41 8.61
CA GLU A 40 9.24 2.07 8.16
C GLU A 40 8.54 1.29 9.28
N SER A 41 9.05 1.38 10.51
CA SER A 41 8.46 0.76 11.70
C SER A 41 7.10 1.36 12.05
N PHE A 42 6.96 2.69 11.93
CA PHE A 42 5.67 3.35 12.10
C PHE A 42 4.66 2.88 11.05
N VAL A 43 5.04 2.83 9.77
CA VAL A 43 4.19 2.33 8.69
C VAL A 43 3.82 0.86 8.92
N ALA A 44 4.77 0.02 9.33
CA ALA A 44 4.51 -1.39 9.65
C ALA A 44 3.44 -1.52 10.75
N LEU A 45 3.54 -0.73 11.83
CA LEU A 45 2.56 -0.71 12.91
C LEU A 45 1.17 -0.28 12.43
N VAL A 46 1.08 0.80 11.64
CA VAL A 46 -0.21 1.26 11.10
C VAL A 46 -0.83 0.15 10.23
N MET A 47 -0.04 -0.46 9.35
CA MET A 47 -0.54 -1.50 8.45
C MET A 47 -0.91 -2.80 9.18
N GLU A 48 -0.20 -3.19 10.24
CA GLU A 48 -0.62 -4.31 11.10
C GLU A 48 -2.00 -4.04 11.74
N ASN A 49 -2.24 -2.80 12.21
CA ASN A 49 -3.53 -2.42 12.80
C ASN A 49 -4.65 -2.37 11.75
N THR A 50 -4.36 -1.92 10.53
CA THR A 50 -5.35 -1.81 9.45
C THR A 50 -5.64 -3.15 8.78
N LEU A 51 -4.61 -3.92 8.41
CA LEU A 51 -4.75 -5.14 7.60
C LEU A 51 -4.69 -6.43 8.44
N GLY A 52 -4.25 -6.34 9.69
CA GLY A 52 -3.93 -7.51 10.52
C GLY A 52 -2.64 -8.21 10.08
N GLY A 53 -2.34 -9.36 10.69
CA GLY A 53 -1.14 -10.14 10.35
C GLY A 53 0.12 -9.57 11.01
N LYS A 54 1.27 -9.77 10.35
CA LYS A 54 2.58 -9.32 10.82
C LYS A 54 3.36 -8.60 9.72
N ALA A 55 3.75 -7.36 9.96
CA ALA A 55 4.57 -6.52 9.08
C ALA A 55 5.98 -6.41 9.66
N THR A 56 6.97 -6.95 8.94
CA THR A 56 8.38 -6.96 9.36
C THR A 56 9.19 -6.01 8.50
N VAL A 57 9.82 -5.03 9.13
CA VAL A 57 10.77 -4.11 8.48
C VAL A 57 12.03 -4.87 8.08
N THR A 58 12.53 -4.64 6.86
CA THR A 58 13.73 -5.28 6.33
C THR A 58 15.00 -4.57 6.79
N GLN A 59 16.17 -5.17 6.55
CA GLN A 59 17.44 -4.52 6.88
C GLN A 59 17.74 -3.39 5.87
N PRO A 60 18.29 -2.24 6.30
CA PRO A 60 18.54 -1.07 5.43
C PRO A 60 19.51 -1.28 4.27
N SER A 61 20.32 -2.34 4.30
CA SER A 61 21.31 -2.61 3.25
C SER A 61 20.90 -3.83 2.42
N GLY A 62 20.75 -3.64 1.11
CA GLY A 62 20.50 -4.75 0.18
C GLY A 62 19.05 -5.27 0.19
N ASP A 63 18.09 -4.45 0.58
CA ASP A 63 16.65 -4.80 0.55
C ASP A 63 16.05 -4.85 -0.88
N PHE A 64 16.79 -4.32 -1.86
CA PHE A 64 16.39 -4.19 -3.26
C PHE A 64 15.06 -3.45 -3.45
N GLY A 65 14.76 -2.47 -2.58
CA GLY A 65 13.57 -1.64 -2.66
C GLY A 65 12.31 -2.23 -2.03
N VAL A 66 12.46 -3.14 -1.07
CA VAL A 66 11.36 -3.65 -0.25
C VAL A 66 11.68 -3.36 1.21
N ASP A 67 10.99 -2.40 1.80
CA ASP A 67 11.26 -1.93 3.16
C ASP A 67 10.45 -2.72 4.21
N ILE A 68 9.33 -3.33 3.80
CA ILE A 68 8.46 -4.12 4.67
C ILE A 68 8.00 -5.40 3.96
N VAL A 69 8.02 -6.51 4.68
CA VAL A 69 7.33 -7.76 4.30
C VAL A 69 6.14 -7.97 5.25
N HIS A 70 4.93 -7.98 4.70
CA HIS A 70 3.69 -8.10 5.46
C HIS A 70 2.98 -9.41 5.15
N THR A 71 2.94 -10.31 6.12
CA THR A 71 2.21 -11.59 6.01
C THR A 71 0.89 -11.50 6.77
N LEU A 72 -0.22 -11.61 6.05
CA LEU A 72 -1.57 -11.59 6.62
C LEU A 72 -1.90 -12.91 7.32
N LYS A 73 -2.96 -12.93 8.13
CA LYS A 73 -3.41 -14.13 8.86
C LYS A 73 -3.69 -15.33 7.96
N ASN A 74 -4.10 -15.08 6.72
CA ASN A 74 -4.38 -16.14 5.73
C ASN A 74 -3.14 -16.54 4.91
N LYS A 75 -1.94 -16.10 5.32
CA LYS A 75 -0.63 -16.36 4.68
C LYS A 75 -0.36 -15.59 3.39
N ASP A 76 -1.28 -14.75 2.92
CA ASP A 76 -0.97 -13.82 1.82
C ASP A 76 0.18 -12.91 2.22
N THR A 77 1.12 -12.73 1.31
CA THR A 77 2.26 -11.84 1.52
C THR A 77 2.13 -10.61 0.63
N TYR A 78 2.25 -9.44 1.25
CA TYR A 78 2.35 -8.14 0.61
C TYR A 78 3.74 -7.57 0.86
N LEU A 79 4.30 -6.90 -0.15
CA LEU A 79 5.57 -6.20 -0.03
C LEU A 79 5.31 -4.69 0.00
N ALA A 80 6.09 -3.95 0.80
CA ALA A 80 5.97 -2.50 0.81
C ALA A 80 7.27 -1.81 0.49
N GLN A 81 7.14 -0.63 -0.11
CA GLN A 81 8.19 0.36 -0.16
C GLN A 81 7.69 1.65 0.50
N VAL A 82 8.56 2.28 1.26
CA VAL A 82 8.29 3.42 2.12
C VAL A 82 9.26 4.54 1.76
N LYS A 83 8.73 5.74 1.48
CA LYS A 83 9.53 6.93 1.18
C LYS A 83 9.04 8.11 2.00
N CYS A 84 9.81 8.53 2.98
CA CYS A 84 9.52 9.76 3.69
C CYS A 84 10.23 10.93 3.00
N TYR A 85 9.45 11.74 2.28
CA TYR A 85 9.90 12.89 1.49
C TYR A 85 9.10 14.13 1.85
N ASN A 86 9.64 15.30 1.47
CA ASN A 86 8.92 16.56 1.61
C ASN A 86 7.57 16.48 0.88
N PRO A 87 6.48 16.98 1.46
CA PRO A 87 5.16 17.03 0.81
C PRO A 87 5.14 17.66 -0.59
N THR A 88 6.11 18.52 -0.94
CA THR A 88 6.21 19.10 -2.29
C THR A 88 6.96 18.22 -3.29
N ASP A 89 7.71 17.23 -2.83
CA ASP A 89 8.55 16.36 -3.66
C ASP A 89 7.80 15.10 -4.05
N LYS A 90 7.07 15.16 -5.18
CA LYS A 90 6.22 14.06 -5.62
C LYS A 90 7.02 12.84 -6.06
N ILE A 91 6.56 11.66 -5.66
CA ILE A 91 7.13 10.37 -6.04
C ILE A 91 6.93 10.11 -7.54
N LYS A 92 8.01 9.68 -8.20
CA LYS A 92 8.01 9.23 -9.60
C LYS A 92 7.77 7.71 -9.70
N TYR A 93 7.63 7.19 -10.91
CA TYR A 93 7.19 5.81 -11.13
C TYR A 93 8.29 4.76 -10.87
N GLU A 94 9.57 5.14 -10.93
CA GLU A 94 10.70 4.21 -10.92
C GLU A 94 10.75 3.37 -9.62
N PRO A 95 10.60 3.92 -8.40
CA PRO A 95 10.52 3.12 -7.18
C PRO A 95 9.36 2.12 -7.20
N ILE A 96 8.19 2.51 -7.72
CA ILE A 96 7.02 1.62 -7.85
C ILE A 96 7.34 0.43 -8.77
N SER A 97 8.10 0.66 -9.84
CA SER A 97 8.54 -0.43 -10.73
C SER A 97 9.45 -1.44 -10.05
N ILE A 98 10.31 -0.98 -9.14
CA ILE A 98 11.22 -1.84 -8.35
C ILE A 98 10.41 -2.70 -7.37
N LEU A 99 9.43 -2.09 -6.69
CA LEU A 99 8.51 -2.82 -5.82
C LEU A 99 7.74 -3.89 -6.60
N HIS A 100 7.17 -3.54 -7.76
CA HIS A 100 6.47 -4.49 -8.64
C HIS A 100 7.38 -5.66 -9.05
N SER A 101 8.61 -5.39 -9.46
CA SER A 101 9.56 -6.45 -9.80
C SER A 101 9.81 -7.41 -8.63
N ASN A 102 9.86 -6.92 -7.39
CA ASN A 102 10.00 -7.76 -6.21
C ASN A 102 8.72 -8.55 -5.88
N ILE A 103 7.54 -7.97 -6.10
CA ILE A 103 6.26 -8.67 -5.93
C ILE A 103 6.23 -9.91 -6.82
N VAL A 104 6.55 -9.74 -8.12
CA VAL A 104 6.64 -10.83 -9.09
C VAL A 104 7.71 -11.84 -8.68
N LYS A 105 8.93 -11.37 -8.38
CA LYS A 105 10.07 -12.24 -8.04
C LYS A 105 9.80 -13.11 -6.80
N ARG A 106 9.10 -12.58 -5.80
CA ARG A 106 8.81 -13.26 -4.53
C ARG A 106 7.45 -13.96 -4.53
N ASN A 107 6.73 -13.95 -5.66
CA ASN A 107 5.37 -14.48 -5.78
C ASN A 107 4.44 -13.96 -4.67
N ALA A 108 4.57 -12.66 -4.35
CA ALA A 108 3.71 -11.98 -3.39
C ALA A 108 2.36 -11.68 -4.05
N VAL A 109 1.30 -11.60 -3.25
CA VAL A 109 -0.06 -11.31 -3.74
C VAL A 109 -0.09 -9.91 -4.34
N GLY A 110 0.53 -8.93 -3.69
CA GLY A 110 0.61 -7.55 -4.16
C GLY A 110 1.55 -6.74 -3.27
N GLY A 111 1.32 -5.43 -3.23
CA GLY A 111 2.09 -4.56 -2.35
C GLY A 111 1.42 -3.24 -2.06
N TYR A 112 2.11 -2.41 -1.29
CA TYR A 112 1.70 -1.05 -1.04
C TYR A 112 2.91 -0.11 -1.01
N PHE A 113 2.76 1.05 -1.63
CA PHE A 113 3.77 2.09 -1.59
C PHE A 113 3.29 3.17 -0.63
N VAL A 114 4.13 3.56 0.32
CA VAL A 114 3.78 4.57 1.33
C VAL A 114 4.72 5.74 1.23
N THR A 115 4.18 6.96 1.27
CA THR A 115 4.99 8.16 1.38
C THR A 115 4.35 9.22 2.27
N THR A 116 5.15 10.10 2.86
CA THR A 116 4.67 11.35 3.48
C THR A 116 4.33 12.43 2.45
N SER A 117 4.74 12.25 1.20
CA SER A 117 4.45 13.14 0.07
C SER A 117 3.20 12.68 -0.69
N ASP A 118 3.10 13.03 -1.97
CA ASP A 118 2.13 12.50 -2.94
C ASP A 118 2.86 11.94 -4.18
N TYR A 119 2.10 11.30 -5.06
CA TYR A 119 2.58 10.74 -6.32
C TYR A 119 2.31 11.70 -7.47
N ASN A 120 3.21 11.76 -8.46
CA ASN A 120 2.90 12.45 -9.70
C ASN A 120 1.94 11.62 -10.57
N ASP A 121 1.36 12.25 -11.59
CA ASP A 121 0.33 11.61 -12.41
C ASP A 121 0.85 10.39 -13.18
N ASN A 122 2.12 10.43 -13.60
CA ASN A 122 2.76 9.28 -14.26
C ASN A 122 2.93 8.10 -13.31
N ALA A 123 3.27 8.33 -12.05
CA ALA A 123 3.39 7.31 -11.01
C ALA A 123 2.03 6.68 -10.69
N LYS A 124 0.98 7.51 -10.57
CA LYS A 124 -0.40 7.05 -10.37
C LYS A 124 -0.84 6.16 -11.53
N LYS A 125 -0.67 6.64 -12.77
CA LYS A 125 -0.99 5.89 -13.98
C LYS A 125 -0.18 4.60 -14.11
N TYR A 126 1.10 4.63 -13.77
CA TYR A 126 1.96 3.44 -13.83
C TYR A 126 1.53 2.35 -12.84
N ALA A 127 1.00 2.72 -11.67
CA ALA A 127 0.57 1.76 -10.65
C ALA A 127 -0.73 1.03 -11.00
N GLU A 128 -1.50 1.52 -11.97
CA GLU A 128 -2.75 0.90 -12.40
C GLU A 128 -2.52 -0.55 -12.83
N GLY A 129 -3.28 -1.48 -12.24
CA GLY A 129 -3.19 -2.91 -12.57
C GLY A 129 -2.00 -3.67 -11.99
N LEU A 130 -1.09 -3.02 -11.25
CA LEU A 130 0.11 -3.69 -10.67
C LEU A 130 -0.15 -4.39 -9.32
N ASN A 131 -1.39 -4.40 -8.84
CA ASN A 131 -1.77 -4.80 -7.48
C ASN A 131 -0.91 -4.11 -6.38
N ILE A 132 -0.63 -2.82 -6.60
CA ILE A 132 0.07 -1.95 -5.65
C ILE A 132 -0.89 -0.88 -5.17
N LYS A 133 -1.14 -0.82 -3.87
CA LYS A 133 -1.87 0.28 -3.24
C LYS A 133 -0.92 1.46 -3.04
N LEU A 134 -1.19 2.59 -3.71
CA LEU A 134 -0.52 3.85 -3.39
C LEU A 134 -1.18 4.46 -2.14
N ILE A 135 -0.35 4.85 -1.17
CA ILE A 135 -0.75 5.48 0.09
C ILE A 135 0.10 6.74 0.24
N ASN A 136 -0.51 7.91 0.08
CA ASN A 136 0.16 9.19 0.29
C ASN A 136 0.10 9.63 1.77
N GLY A 137 0.68 10.77 2.11
CA GLY A 137 0.76 11.23 3.50
C GLY A 137 -0.63 11.45 4.13
N PHE A 138 -1.57 11.95 3.33
CA PHE A 138 -2.96 12.16 3.74
C PHE A 138 -3.64 10.81 4.05
N GLU A 139 -3.55 9.84 3.14
CA GLU A 139 -4.14 8.51 3.33
C GLU A 139 -3.50 7.75 4.50
N LEU A 140 -2.18 7.89 4.70
CA LEU A 140 -1.50 7.29 5.84
C LEU A 140 -2.03 7.84 7.17
N ALA A 141 -2.33 9.15 7.24
CA ALA A 141 -2.96 9.75 8.42
C ALA A 141 -4.37 9.18 8.67
N GLN A 142 -5.16 8.95 7.61
CA GLN A 142 -6.47 8.31 7.75
C GLN A 142 -6.36 6.88 8.27
N TYR A 143 -5.43 6.08 7.74
CA TYR A 143 -5.18 4.72 8.24
C TYR A 143 -4.71 4.73 9.70
N TRP A 144 -3.82 5.67 10.05
CA TRP A 144 -3.32 5.79 11.42
C TRP A 144 -4.42 6.12 12.43
N LEU A 145 -5.37 6.97 12.07
CA LEU A 145 -6.52 7.31 12.92
C LEU A 145 -7.65 6.26 12.89
N GLY A 146 -7.54 5.23 12.04
CA GLY A 146 -8.56 4.19 11.91
C GLY A 146 -9.79 4.60 11.09
N GLU A 147 -9.70 5.71 10.35
CA GLU A 147 -10.80 6.25 9.52
C GLU A 147 -10.95 5.53 8.18
N LYS A 148 -9.96 4.71 7.81
CA LYS A 148 -9.92 4.01 6.53
C LYS A 148 -9.80 2.50 6.75
N GLU A 149 -10.75 1.76 6.17
CA GLU A 149 -10.80 0.30 6.28
C GLU A 149 -9.74 -0.40 5.41
N SER A 150 -9.55 -1.69 5.69
CA SER A 150 -8.65 -2.57 4.93
C SER A 150 -9.13 -2.77 3.49
N TRP A 151 -8.28 -2.41 2.52
CA TRP A 151 -8.54 -2.66 1.10
C TRP A 151 -8.39 -4.13 0.69
N VAL A 152 -7.78 -4.97 1.54
CA VAL A 152 -7.59 -6.40 1.25
C VAL A 152 -8.90 -7.17 1.40
N HIS A 153 -9.75 -6.79 2.36
CA HIS A 153 -11.08 -7.38 2.50
C HIS A 153 -11.97 -7.02 1.32
N GLU A 154 -11.91 -5.77 0.86
CA GLU A 154 -12.64 -5.29 -0.32
C GLU A 154 -12.24 -6.05 -1.59
N ALA A 155 -10.93 -6.20 -1.84
CA ALA A 155 -10.42 -6.93 -3.00
C ALA A 155 -10.92 -8.38 -3.04
N LYS A 156 -10.90 -9.09 -1.90
CA LYS A 156 -11.37 -10.48 -1.82
C LYS A 156 -12.87 -10.62 -2.04
N ASN A 157 -13.67 -9.71 -1.48
CA ASN A 157 -15.11 -9.73 -1.69
C ASN A 157 -15.44 -9.53 -3.17
N LYS A 158 -14.73 -8.62 -3.85
CA LYS A 158 -14.89 -8.41 -5.28
C LYS A 158 -14.52 -9.65 -6.09
N THR A 159 -13.36 -10.25 -5.83
CA THR A 159 -12.94 -11.48 -6.52
C THR A 159 -13.92 -12.64 -6.30
N PHE A 160 -14.37 -12.87 -5.06
CA PHE A 160 -15.36 -13.90 -4.76
C PHE A 160 -16.68 -13.67 -5.50
N LEU A 161 -17.16 -12.42 -5.56
CA LEU A 161 -18.37 -12.09 -6.31
C LEU A 161 -18.19 -12.32 -7.81
N GLU A 162 -17.05 -11.93 -8.39
CA GLU A 162 -16.74 -12.17 -9.81
C GLU A 162 -16.68 -13.67 -10.14
N GLU A 163 -16.04 -14.47 -9.28
CA GLU A 163 -16.00 -15.94 -9.41
C GLU A 163 -17.41 -16.57 -9.29
N LEU A 164 -18.21 -16.09 -8.32
CA LEU A 164 -19.58 -16.56 -8.12
C LEU A 164 -20.46 -16.25 -9.33
N PHE A 165 -20.41 -15.03 -9.87
CA PHE A 165 -21.18 -14.66 -11.05
C PHE A 165 -20.79 -15.46 -12.29
N SER A 166 -19.48 -15.66 -12.52
CA SER A 166 -18.98 -16.51 -13.60
C SER A 166 -19.53 -17.94 -13.51
N GLY A 167 -19.55 -18.52 -12.30
CA GLY A 167 -20.14 -19.84 -12.08
C GLY A 167 -21.65 -19.91 -12.36
N ILE A 168 -22.39 -18.87 -11.97
CA ILE A 168 -23.84 -18.76 -12.23
C ILE A 168 -24.11 -18.63 -13.73
N GLU A 169 -23.35 -17.79 -14.45
CA GLU A 169 -23.46 -17.62 -15.90
C GLU A 169 -23.19 -18.93 -16.64
N SER A 170 -22.13 -19.66 -16.25
CA SER A 170 -21.84 -20.98 -16.81
C SER A 170 -22.99 -21.97 -16.61
N PHE A 171 -23.61 -21.98 -15.43
CA PHE A 171 -24.74 -22.85 -15.13
C PHE A 171 -25.99 -22.53 -15.98
N PHE A 172 -26.30 -21.24 -16.17
CA PHE A 172 -27.40 -20.84 -17.04
C PHE A 172 -27.15 -21.22 -18.51
N GLU A 173 -25.92 -21.07 -18.99
CA GLU A 173 -25.53 -21.50 -20.33
C GLU A 173 -25.67 -23.01 -20.51
N GLU A 174 -25.30 -23.82 -19.52
CA GLU A 174 -25.52 -25.27 -19.56
C GLU A 174 -27.01 -25.63 -19.64
N ILE A 175 -27.86 -25.00 -18.84
CA ILE A 175 -29.31 -25.23 -18.86
C ILE A 175 -29.89 -24.82 -20.22
N TYR A 176 -29.55 -23.63 -20.71
CA TYR A 176 -30.05 -23.12 -21.98
C TYR A 176 -29.68 -24.06 -23.12
N ASN A 177 -28.41 -24.47 -23.21
CA ASN A 177 -27.95 -25.40 -24.23
C ASN A 177 -28.60 -26.79 -24.12
N SER A 178 -28.90 -27.27 -22.91
CA SER A 178 -29.60 -28.54 -22.67
C SER A 178 -31.07 -28.50 -23.13
N ILE A 179 -31.76 -27.38 -22.93
CA ILE A 179 -33.15 -27.18 -23.36
C ILE A 179 -33.22 -27.01 -24.87
N VAL A 180 -32.35 -26.16 -25.46
CA VAL A 180 -32.36 -25.88 -26.90
C VAL A 180 -31.97 -27.11 -27.73
N LYS A 181 -31.05 -27.96 -27.25
CA LYS A 181 -30.69 -29.22 -27.94
C LYS A 181 -31.79 -30.28 -27.92
N LYS A 182 -32.79 -30.19 -27.04
CA LYS A 182 -33.93 -31.13 -26.98
C LYS A 182 -35.09 -30.76 -27.92
N VAL A 183 -35.03 -29.61 -28.60
CA VAL A 183 -36.09 -29.09 -29.48
C VAL A 183 -35.75 -29.23 -30.98
N LYS A 184 -34.70 -29.98 -31.32
CA LYS A 184 -34.39 -30.44 -32.69
C LYS A 184 -34.40 -31.95 -32.74
#